data_AF-A0A8S0QE34-F1
#
_entry.id   AF-A0A8S0QE34-F1
#
_cell.length_a   1.000
_cell.length_b   1.000
_cell.length_c   1.000
_cell.angle_alpha   90.00
_cell.angle_beta   90.00
_cell.angle_gamma   90.00
#
_symmetry.space_group_name_H-M   'P 1'
#
loop_
_entity.id
_entity.type
_entity.pdbx_description
1 polymer ?
#
loop_
_entity_poly.entity_id
_entity_poly.type
_entity_poly.pdbx_seq_one_letter_code
_entity_poly.pdbx_strand_id
1 'polypeptide(L)'
;MAIVTAAHMAFTFGILGNIVSFLVYLAPVPTFHKIYKRKSTEEFQSIPYSVALFSSTLYLYYAFLKKNVIMLITINSVGCAFEVVFLTIFMLYATNKSKIFTTKLLILFNIGTLGLIITCTYFLSEGHKRVKTVGWICSVFSVCVFGAPLSIMAPNVVGFILGISQTILYAIYRKKEQQIILPEIKLHDISNIKDRKSQDRVQNPSKVESIEIIDPDQGQARRGTDLVPSEDRITEDVAETELIV
;
A
#
# COMPACT_ATOMS: atom_id res chain seq x y z
N MET A 1 -23.86 -29.36 0.04
CA MET A 1 -22.68 -28.72 0.67
C MET A 1 -22.18 -27.47 -0.08
N ALA A 2 -21.98 -27.49 -1.41
CA ALA A 2 -21.44 -26.33 -2.16
C ALA A 2 -22.21 -25.00 -2.03
N ILE A 3 -23.55 -25.04 -1.99
CA ILE A 3 -24.41 -23.85 -1.84
C ILE A 3 -24.17 -23.16 -0.48
N VAL A 4 -24.02 -23.96 0.57
CA VAL A 4 -23.73 -23.47 1.92
C VAL A 4 -22.35 -22.81 1.93
N THR A 5 -21.35 -23.41 1.31
CA THR A 5 -20.01 -22.83 1.18
C THR A 5 -20.03 -21.49 0.43
N ALA A 6 -20.77 -21.40 -0.68
CA ALA A 6 -20.89 -20.16 -1.47
C ALA A 6 -21.57 -19.03 -0.68
N ALA A 7 -22.62 -19.34 0.09
CA ALA A 7 -23.29 -18.35 0.94
C ALA A 7 -22.37 -17.83 2.05
N HIS A 8 -21.60 -18.71 2.71
CA HIS A 8 -20.61 -18.31 3.71
C HIS A 8 -19.50 -17.45 3.11
N MET A 9 -18.97 -17.82 1.93
CA MET A 9 -17.98 -16.99 1.25
C MET A 9 -18.53 -15.61 0.90
N ALA A 10 -19.73 -15.54 0.31
CA ALA A 10 -20.38 -14.27 -0.03
C ALA A 10 -20.59 -13.37 1.21
N PHE A 11 -20.97 -13.97 2.34
CA PHE A 11 -21.10 -13.25 3.61
C PHE A 11 -19.75 -12.74 4.13
N THR A 12 -18.73 -13.59 4.17
CA THR A 12 -17.37 -13.21 4.63
C THR A 12 -16.77 -12.11 3.76
N PHE A 13 -16.80 -12.26 2.44
CA PHE A 13 -16.33 -11.23 1.52
C PHE A 13 -17.19 -9.97 1.57
N GLY A 14 -18.48 -10.09 1.84
CA GLY A 14 -19.36 -8.94 2.04
C GLY A 14 -19.02 -8.13 3.29
N ILE A 15 -18.68 -8.77 4.41
CA ILE A 15 -18.18 -8.10 5.62
C ILE A 15 -16.84 -7.44 5.36
N LEU A 16 -15.88 -8.19 4.81
CA LEU A 16 -14.55 -7.67 4.49
C LEU A 16 -14.63 -6.46 3.55
N GLY A 17 -15.47 -6.57 2.50
CA GLY A 17 -15.75 -5.48 1.58
C GLY A 17 -16.33 -4.24 2.28
N ASN A 18 -17.30 -4.43 3.19
CA ASN A 18 -17.86 -3.31 3.97
C ASN A 18 -16.80 -2.62 4.84
N ILE A 19 -15.93 -3.38 5.50
CA ILE A 19 -14.84 -2.83 6.33
C ILE A 19 -13.87 -2.02 5.46
N VAL A 20 -13.41 -2.58 4.35
CA VAL A 20 -12.48 -1.90 3.42
C VAL A 20 -13.14 -0.65 2.84
N SER A 21 -14.39 -0.73 2.39
CA SER A 21 -15.11 0.43 1.87
C SER A 21 -15.29 1.53 2.92
N PHE A 22 -15.54 1.19 4.19
CA PHE A 22 -15.60 2.18 5.26
C PHE A 22 -14.25 2.91 5.43
N LEU A 23 -13.14 2.18 5.41
CA LEU A 23 -11.79 2.77 5.48
C LEU A 23 -11.52 3.67 4.26
N VAL A 24 -11.97 3.27 3.06
CA VAL A 24 -11.87 4.09 1.84
C VAL A 24 -12.67 5.38 1.97
N TYR A 25 -13.87 5.36 2.58
CA TYR A 25 -14.64 6.58 2.85
C TYR A 25 -13.96 7.50 3.86
N LEU A 26 -13.06 7.00 4.71
CA LEU A 26 -12.26 7.83 5.60
C LEU A 26 -11.02 8.44 4.91
N ALA A 27 -10.62 7.95 3.73
CA ALA A 27 -9.43 8.42 3.04
C ALA A 27 -9.42 9.94 2.74
N PRO A 28 -10.55 10.61 2.44
CA PRO A 28 -10.58 12.06 2.24
C PRO A 28 -10.57 12.90 3.52
N VAL A 29 -10.71 12.30 4.71
CA VAL A 29 -10.81 13.04 5.98
C VAL A 29 -9.61 13.99 6.21
N PRO A 30 -8.35 13.58 5.98
CA PRO A 30 -7.20 14.49 6.11
C PRO A 30 -7.29 15.70 5.16
N THR A 31 -7.80 15.48 3.94
CA THR A 31 -8.02 16.53 2.94
C THR A 31 -9.05 17.54 3.43
N PHE A 32 -10.20 17.07 3.92
CA PHE A 32 -11.24 17.97 4.44
C PHE A 32 -10.86 18.66 5.73
N HIS A 33 -10.05 18.02 6.56
CA HIS A 33 -9.45 18.67 7.72
C HIS A 33 -8.52 19.84 7.30
N LYS A 34 -7.76 19.69 6.21
CA LYS A 34 -6.96 20.79 5.63
C LYS A 34 -7.86 21.93 5.14
N ILE A 35 -8.93 21.63 4.40
CA ILE A 35 -9.93 22.61 3.93
C ILE A 35 -10.52 23.39 5.13
N TYR A 36 -10.90 22.68 6.19
CA TYR A 36 -11.45 23.30 7.39
C TYR A 36 -10.47 24.25 8.09
N LYS A 37 -9.19 23.87 8.19
CA LYS A 37 -8.13 24.70 8.78
C LYS A 37 -7.77 25.91 7.92
N ARG A 38 -7.72 25.73 6.59
CA ARG A 38 -7.33 26.79 5.64
C ARG A 38 -8.48 27.70 5.24
N LYS A 39 -9.73 27.34 5.57
CA LYS A 39 -10.95 28.09 5.21
C LYS A 39 -11.08 28.34 3.70
N SER A 40 -10.45 27.48 2.90
CA SER A 40 -10.42 27.54 1.44
C SER A 40 -10.27 26.12 0.89
N THR A 41 -10.90 25.85 -0.24
CA THR A 41 -10.76 24.58 -0.96
C THR A 41 -9.46 24.47 -1.74
N GLU A 42 -8.61 25.51 -1.76
CA GLU A 42 -7.36 25.54 -2.55
C GLU A 42 -7.60 25.00 -3.98
N GLU A 43 -6.82 24.00 -4.40
CA GLU A 43 -6.95 23.31 -5.69
C GLU A 43 -7.80 22.03 -5.63
N PHE A 44 -8.36 21.69 -4.47
CA PHE A 44 -9.16 20.48 -4.30
C PHE A 44 -10.43 20.54 -5.15
N GLN A 45 -10.71 19.44 -5.85
CA GLN A 45 -11.85 19.32 -6.76
C GLN A 45 -13.02 18.61 -6.09
N SER A 46 -14.25 19.01 -6.40
CA SER A 46 -15.46 18.36 -5.91
C SER A 46 -15.90 17.14 -6.72
N ILE A 47 -15.29 16.93 -7.91
CA ILE A 47 -15.64 15.89 -8.87
C ILE A 47 -15.67 14.49 -8.23
N PRO A 48 -14.60 14.01 -7.55
CA PRO A 48 -14.59 12.66 -6.99
C PRO A 48 -15.74 12.41 -6.01
N TYR A 49 -16.07 13.41 -5.17
CA TYR A 49 -17.12 13.28 -4.16
C TYR A 49 -18.52 13.24 -4.76
N SER A 50 -18.77 14.06 -5.78
CA SER A 50 -20.08 14.03 -6.45
C SER A 50 -20.26 12.80 -7.35
N VAL A 51 -19.18 12.28 -7.95
CA VAL A 51 -19.20 11.02 -8.71
C VAL A 51 -19.43 9.84 -7.77
N ALA A 52 -18.79 9.85 -6.60
CA ALA A 52 -19.00 8.85 -5.56
C ALA A 52 -20.42 8.89 -4.99
N LEU A 53 -20.99 10.07 -4.72
CA LEU A 53 -22.38 10.23 -4.28
C LEU A 53 -23.37 9.63 -5.29
N PHE A 54 -23.16 9.91 -6.58
CA PHE A 54 -23.97 9.33 -7.65
C PHE A 54 -23.81 7.80 -7.71
N SER A 55 -22.58 7.29 -7.58
CA SER A 55 -22.30 5.85 -7.49
C SER A 55 -23.10 5.20 -6.37
N SER A 56 -23.01 5.74 -5.15
CA SER A 56 -23.68 5.20 -3.98
C SER A 56 -25.20 5.23 -4.14
N THR A 57 -25.76 6.31 -4.71
CA THR A 57 -27.20 6.40 -4.96
C THR A 57 -27.67 5.43 -6.05
N LEU A 58 -26.86 5.23 -7.10
CA LEU A 58 -27.13 4.26 -8.16
C LEU A 58 -27.11 2.81 -7.62
N TYR A 59 -26.16 2.49 -6.75
CA TYR A 59 -26.11 1.20 -6.07
C TYR A 59 -27.26 1.00 -5.09
N LEU A 60 -27.72 2.05 -4.38
CA LEU A 60 -28.93 1.98 -3.55
C LEU A 60 -30.18 1.71 -4.39
N TYR A 61 -30.30 2.32 -5.58
CA TYR A 61 -31.37 2.01 -6.52
C TYR A 61 -31.32 0.54 -6.99
N TYR A 62 -30.14 0.03 -7.34
CA TYR A 62 -29.96 -1.39 -7.65
C TYR A 62 -30.37 -2.30 -6.49
N ALA A 63 -29.99 -1.95 -5.26
CA ALA A 63 -30.30 -2.69 -4.04
C ALA A 63 -31.81 -2.79 -3.82
N PHE A 64 -32.50 -1.65 -3.97
CA PHE A 64 -33.94 -1.55 -3.85
C PHE A 64 -34.67 -2.48 -4.83
N LEU A 65 -34.17 -2.57 -6.07
CA LEU A 65 -34.74 -3.44 -7.09
C LEU A 65 -34.50 -4.94 -6.83
N LYS A 66 -33.29 -5.31 -6.39
CA LYS A 66 -32.88 -6.72 -6.23
C LYS A 66 -33.52 -7.40 -5.01
N LYS A 67 -33.86 -6.63 -3.98
CA LYS A 67 -34.35 -7.10 -2.65
C LYS A 67 -33.32 -7.98 -1.92
N ASN A 68 -33.37 -7.98 -0.59
CA ASN A 68 -32.54 -8.84 0.30
C ASN A 68 -31.00 -8.72 0.15
N VAL A 69 -30.49 -7.58 -0.33
CA VAL A 69 -29.04 -7.30 -0.44
C VAL A 69 -28.57 -6.31 0.63
N ILE A 70 -28.73 -6.70 1.90
CA ILE A 70 -28.52 -5.83 3.07
C ILE A 70 -27.11 -5.22 3.10
N MET A 71 -26.07 -6.02 2.88
CA MET A 71 -24.68 -5.54 2.88
C MET A 71 -24.36 -4.46 1.84
N LEU A 72 -25.10 -4.47 0.73
CA LEU A 72 -24.95 -3.46 -0.32
C LEU A 72 -25.67 -2.17 0.07
N ILE A 73 -26.82 -2.29 0.73
CA ILE A 73 -27.57 -1.15 1.30
C ILE A 73 -26.75 -0.47 2.38
N THR A 74 -26.18 -1.22 3.32
CA THR A 74 -25.42 -0.67 4.46
C THR A 74 -24.26 0.19 3.97
N ILE A 75 -23.39 -0.36 3.11
CA ILE A 75 -22.18 0.36 2.72
C ILE A 75 -22.47 1.59 1.86
N ASN A 76 -23.43 1.51 0.95
CA ASN A 76 -23.76 2.64 0.09
C ASN A 76 -24.56 3.72 0.84
N SER A 77 -25.32 3.36 1.88
CA SER A 77 -25.97 4.35 2.75
C SER A 77 -24.94 5.12 3.57
N VAL A 78 -23.97 4.42 4.15
CA VAL A 78 -22.84 5.05 4.86
C VAL A 78 -22.03 5.93 3.90
N GLY A 79 -21.72 5.42 2.71
CA GLY A 79 -21.06 6.18 1.65
C GLY A 79 -21.79 7.46 1.29
N CYS A 80 -23.10 7.37 1.05
CA CYS A 80 -23.94 8.53 0.77
C CYS A 80 -23.84 9.58 1.90
N ALA A 81 -23.88 9.16 3.16
CA ALA A 81 -23.73 10.07 4.30
C ALA A 81 -22.36 10.78 4.32
N PHE A 82 -21.26 10.03 4.12
CA PHE A 82 -19.92 10.61 4.03
C PHE A 82 -19.79 11.60 2.88
N GLU A 83 -20.24 11.24 1.67
CA GLU A 83 -20.14 12.10 0.50
C GLU A 83 -20.97 13.38 0.65
N VAL A 84 -22.16 13.29 1.24
CA VAL A 84 -22.98 14.49 1.55
C VAL A 84 -22.25 15.39 2.55
N VAL A 85 -21.66 14.83 3.61
CA VAL A 85 -20.88 15.62 4.59
C VAL A 85 -19.68 16.30 3.93
N PHE A 86 -18.92 15.57 3.13
CA PHE A 86 -17.76 16.09 2.41
C PHE A 86 -18.15 17.19 1.42
N LEU A 87 -19.18 16.97 0.60
CA LEU A 87 -19.68 17.99 -0.33
C LEU A 87 -20.23 19.21 0.41
N THR A 88 -20.87 19.04 1.56
CA THR A 88 -21.35 20.16 2.38
C THR A 88 -20.17 21.01 2.88
N ILE A 89 -19.14 20.38 3.46
CA ILE A 89 -17.94 21.09 3.90
C ILE A 89 -17.24 21.79 2.73
N PHE A 90 -17.14 21.11 1.58
CA PHE A 90 -16.59 21.68 0.35
C PHE A 90 -17.36 22.96 -0.05
N MET A 91 -18.68 22.87 -0.11
CA MET A 91 -19.56 23.98 -0.52
C MET A 91 -19.55 25.15 0.47
N LEU A 92 -19.26 24.92 1.75
CA LEU A 92 -19.11 26.00 2.73
C LEU A 92 -17.86 26.85 2.44
N TYR A 93 -16.73 26.21 2.16
CA TYR A 93 -15.42 26.88 2.00
C TYR A 93 -15.00 27.15 0.55
N ALA A 94 -15.72 26.64 -0.45
CA ALA A 94 -15.41 26.83 -1.85
C ALA A 94 -15.63 28.27 -2.33
N THR A 95 -14.96 28.67 -3.41
CA THR A 95 -15.25 29.92 -4.12
C THR A 95 -16.59 29.84 -4.86
N ASN A 96 -17.23 30.98 -5.15
CA ASN A 96 -18.51 31.00 -5.88
C ASN A 96 -18.45 30.27 -7.23
N LYS A 97 -17.32 30.37 -7.94
CA LYS A 97 -17.09 29.65 -9.21
C LYS A 97 -17.10 28.13 -8.99
N SER A 98 -16.35 27.65 -8.00
CA SER A 98 -16.32 26.23 -7.64
C SER A 98 -17.68 25.74 -7.13
N LYS A 99 -18.40 26.54 -6.32
CA LYS A 99 -19.76 26.18 -5.84
C LYS A 99 -20.75 25.98 -6.99
N ILE A 100 -20.74 26.87 -7.98
CA ILE A 100 -21.61 26.73 -9.16
C ILE A 100 -21.23 25.47 -9.95
N PHE A 101 -19.93 25.22 -10.13
CA PHE A 101 -19.45 24.01 -10.79
C PHE A 101 -19.90 22.74 -10.05
N THR A 102 -19.69 22.66 -8.74
CA THR A 102 -20.13 21.53 -7.91
C THR A 102 -21.65 21.35 -7.97
N THR A 103 -22.42 22.43 -7.89
CA THR A 103 -23.88 22.38 -7.98
C THR A 103 -24.35 21.85 -9.33
N LYS A 104 -23.74 22.32 -10.44
CA LYS A 104 -24.02 21.78 -11.78
C LYS A 104 -23.72 20.29 -11.85
N LEU A 105 -22.61 19.85 -11.27
CA LEU A 105 -22.21 18.44 -11.25
C LEU A 105 -23.19 17.57 -10.44
N LEU A 106 -23.65 18.06 -9.29
CA LEU A 106 -24.64 17.39 -8.45
C LEU A 106 -25.98 17.25 -9.15
N ILE A 107 -26.48 18.33 -9.78
CA ILE A 107 -27.72 18.31 -10.55
C ILE A 107 -27.58 17.34 -11.73
N LEU A 108 -26.47 17.44 -12.49
CA LEU A 108 -26.24 16.59 -13.65
C LEU A 108 -26.26 15.11 -13.27
N PHE A 109 -25.51 14.68 -12.27
CA PHE A 109 -25.42 13.26 -11.93
C PHE A 109 -26.62 12.76 -11.11
N ASN A 110 -26.98 13.42 -9.99
CA ASN A 110 -27.97 12.89 -9.05
C ASN A 110 -29.42 13.17 -9.46
N ILE A 111 -29.69 14.22 -10.23
CA ILE A 111 -31.05 14.52 -10.71
C ILE A 111 -31.17 14.12 -12.18
N GLY A 112 -30.29 14.62 -13.03
CA GLY A 112 -30.33 14.38 -14.47
C GLY A 112 -30.07 12.93 -14.84
N THR A 113 -28.85 12.44 -14.63
CA THR A 113 -28.43 11.10 -15.04
C THR A 113 -29.16 10.01 -14.25
N LEU A 114 -29.25 10.12 -12.92
CA LEU A 114 -29.97 9.14 -12.11
C LEU A 114 -31.46 9.11 -12.46
N GLY A 115 -32.10 10.27 -12.60
CA GLY A 115 -33.51 10.38 -13.00
C GLY A 115 -33.74 9.78 -14.39
N LEU A 116 -32.84 10.01 -15.34
CA LEU A 116 -32.88 9.40 -16.66
C LEU A 116 -32.75 7.88 -16.58
N ILE A 117 -31.80 7.35 -15.81
CA ILE A 117 -31.62 5.90 -15.62
C ILE A 117 -32.89 5.28 -15.02
N ILE A 118 -33.44 5.86 -13.95
CA ILE A 118 -34.65 5.35 -13.30
C ILE A 118 -35.82 5.38 -14.29
N THR A 119 -36.04 6.48 -14.98
CA THR A 119 -37.14 6.65 -15.93
C THR A 119 -37.01 5.69 -17.11
N CYS A 120 -35.85 5.68 -17.79
CA CYS A 120 -35.59 4.76 -18.90
C CYS A 120 -35.72 3.30 -18.48
N THR A 121 -35.18 2.90 -17.32
CA THR A 121 -35.26 1.52 -16.86
C THR A 121 -36.66 1.13 -16.40
N TYR A 122 -37.47 2.08 -15.93
CA TYR A 122 -38.88 1.86 -15.62
C TYR A 122 -39.71 1.65 -16.89
N PHE A 123 -39.49 2.44 -17.95
CA PHE A 123 -40.22 2.32 -19.22
C PHE A 123 -39.73 1.17 -20.12
N LEU A 124 -38.43 0.87 -20.12
CA LEU A 124 -37.82 -0.09 -21.05
C LEU A 124 -37.63 -1.49 -20.46
N SER A 125 -37.80 -1.69 -19.15
CA SER A 125 -37.48 -2.96 -18.49
C SER A 125 -38.40 -3.28 -17.32
N GLU A 126 -38.86 -4.52 -17.27
CA GLU A 126 -39.75 -5.00 -16.22
C GLU A 126 -39.09 -6.06 -15.33
N GLY A 127 -39.45 -6.06 -14.05
CA GLY A 127 -39.07 -7.09 -13.07
C GLY A 127 -37.58 -7.46 -13.07
N HIS A 128 -37.29 -8.74 -13.33
CA HIS A 128 -35.92 -9.28 -13.34
C HIS A 128 -35.03 -8.68 -14.44
N LYS A 129 -35.59 -8.31 -15.60
CA LYS A 129 -34.81 -7.67 -16.66
C LYS A 129 -34.29 -6.31 -16.18
N ARG A 130 -35.11 -5.55 -15.45
CA ARG A 130 -34.72 -4.26 -14.88
C ARG A 130 -33.56 -4.38 -13.90
N VAL A 131 -33.62 -5.37 -12.99
CA VAL A 131 -32.51 -5.65 -12.06
C VAL A 131 -31.22 -5.95 -12.81
N LYS A 132 -31.28 -6.77 -13.88
CA LYS A 132 -30.10 -7.12 -14.68
C LYS A 132 -29.55 -5.91 -15.44
N THR A 133 -30.41 -5.11 -16.08
CA THR A 133 -30.01 -3.90 -16.80
C THR A 133 -29.32 -2.89 -15.87
N VAL A 134 -29.94 -2.58 -14.73
CA VAL A 134 -29.36 -1.65 -13.74
C VAL A 134 -28.05 -2.22 -13.18
N GLY A 135 -27.98 -3.52 -12.92
CA GLY A 135 -26.74 -4.16 -12.48
C GLY A 135 -25.57 -3.99 -13.47
N TRP A 136 -25.83 -4.13 -14.77
CA TRP A 136 -24.82 -3.87 -15.80
C TRP A 136 -24.40 -2.41 -15.86
N ILE A 137 -25.35 -1.47 -15.72
CA ILE A 137 -25.05 -0.03 -15.64
C ILE A 137 -24.13 0.26 -14.45
N CYS A 138 -24.45 -0.27 -13.25
CA CYS A 138 -23.59 -0.14 -12.06
C CYS A 138 -22.18 -0.71 -12.30
N SER A 139 -22.09 -1.87 -12.96
CA SER A 139 -20.82 -2.53 -13.23
C SER A 139 -19.94 -1.72 -14.19
N VAL A 140 -20.50 -1.23 -15.30
CA VAL A 140 -19.79 -0.38 -16.26
C VAL A 140 -19.33 0.91 -15.60
N PHE A 141 -20.24 1.57 -14.87
CA PHE A 141 -19.91 2.80 -14.18
C PHE A 141 -18.78 2.62 -13.15
N SER A 142 -18.80 1.53 -12.38
CA SER A 142 -17.73 1.21 -11.43
C SER A 142 -16.38 1.05 -12.13
N VAL A 143 -16.33 0.31 -13.24
CA VAL A 143 -15.11 0.15 -14.03
C VAL A 143 -14.60 1.50 -14.53
N CYS A 144 -15.48 2.40 -14.98
CA CYS A 144 -15.10 3.75 -15.41
C CYS A 144 -14.50 4.58 -14.27
N VAL A 145 -15.10 4.56 -13.08
CA VAL A 145 -14.62 5.30 -11.90
C VAL A 145 -13.24 4.80 -11.46
N PHE A 146 -13.03 3.49 -11.48
CA PHE A 146 -11.73 2.92 -11.11
C PHE A 146 -10.70 2.96 -12.24
N GLY A 147 -11.09 3.25 -13.48
CA GLY A 147 -10.19 3.22 -14.65
C GLY A 147 -9.02 4.19 -14.55
N ALA A 148 -9.27 5.46 -14.21
CA ALA A 148 -8.22 6.47 -14.05
C ALA A 148 -7.22 6.12 -12.92
N PRO A 149 -7.64 5.83 -11.67
CA PRO A 149 -6.70 5.45 -10.62
C PRO A 149 -5.98 4.14 -10.91
N LEU A 150 -6.64 3.14 -11.52
CA LEU A 150 -5.98 1.89 -11.94
C LEU A 150 -4.90 2.15 -12.99
N SER A 151 -5.15 3.02 -13.97
CA SER A 151 -4.18 3.38 -15.01
C SER A 151 -2.92 4.02 -14.42
N ILE A 152 -3.08 4.86 -13.41
CA ILE A 152 -1.95 5.50 -12.69
C ILE A 152 -1.19 4.46 -11.85
N MET A 153 -1.89 3.49 -11.24
CA MET A 153 -1.25 2.45 -10.43
C MET A 153 -0.60 1.33 -11.24
N ALA A 154 -1.10 1.04 -12.45
CA ALA A 154 -0.63 -0.04 -13.31
C ALA A 154 0.90 -0.03 -13.55
N PRO A 155 1.55 1.08 -13.97
CA PRO A 155 3.00 1.09 -14.17
C PRO A 155 3.77 0.86 -12.87
N ASN A 156 3.26 1.33 -11.73
CA ASN A 156 3.91 1.12 -10.43
C ASN A 156 3.88 -0.36 -10.02
N VAL A 157 2.75 -1.04 -10.27
CA VAL A 157 2.62 -2.48 -9.99
C VAL A 157 3.52 -3.30 -10.91
N VAL A 158 3.56 -2.99 -12.20
CA VAL A 158 4.47 -3.65 -13.15
C VAL A 158 5.92 -3.41 -12.74
N GLY A 159 6.29 -2.16 -12.41
CA GLY A 159 7.62 -1.81 -11.94
C GLY A 159 8.01 -2.55 -10.67
N PHE A 160 7.10 -2.72 -9.72
CA PHE A 160 7.33 -3.50 -8.51
C PHE A 160 7.60 -4.98 -8.81
N ILE A 161 6.79 -5.61 -9.68
CA ILE A 161 6.98 -7.01 -10.09
C ILE A 161 8.33 -7.19 -10.79
N LEU A 162 8.67 -6.27 -11.70
CA LEU A 162 9.96 -6.29 -12.39
C LEU A 162 11.13 -6.09 -11.40
N GLY A 163 11.00 -5.17 -10.44
CA GLY A 163 12.01 -4.92 -9.41
C GLY A 163 12.25 -6.13 -8.50
N ILE A 164 11.18 -6.80 -8.07
CA ILE A 164 11.28 -8.07 -7.33
C ILE A 164 11.94 -9.15 -8.21
N SER A 165 11.55 -9.25 -9.48
CA SER A 165 12.14 -10.21 -10.42
C SER A 165 13.64 -9.97 -10.62
N GLN A 166 14.06 -8.70 -10.77
CA GLN A 166 15.47 -8.31 -10.88
C GLN A 166 16.25 -8.62 -9.60
N THR A 167 15.67 -8.33 -8.44
CA THR A 167 16.30 -8.62 -7.14
C THR A 167 16.54 -10.12 -6.96
N ILE A 168 15.56 -10.94 -7.32
CA ILE A 168 15.67 -12.41 -7.28
C ILE A 168 16.72 -12.90 -8.29
N LEU A 169 16.71 -12.40 -9.53
CA LEU A 169 17.65 -12.81 -10.57
C LEU A 169 19.10 -12.44 -10.21
N TYR A 170 19.32 -11.24 -9.65
CA TYR A 170 20.62 -10.81 -9.16
C TYR A 170 21.11 -11.71 -8.01
N ALA A 171 20.25 -12.06 -7.07
CA ALA A 171 20.60 -12.96 -5.97
C ALA A 171 21.03 -14.35 -6.48
N ILE A 172 20.36 -14.89 -7.51
CA ILE A 172 20.72 -16.16 -8.15
C ILE A 172 22.05 -16.04 -8.90
N TYR A 173 22.23 -14.99 -9.72
CA TYR A 173 23.46 -14.76 -10.48
C TYR A 173 24.68 -14.60 -9.56
N ARG A 174 24.57 -13.77 -8.52
CA ARG A 174 25.63 -13.53 -7.54
C ARG A 174 26.03 -14.81 -6.80
N LYS A 175 25.07 -15.69 -6.48
CA LYS A 175 25.36 -16.99 -5.83
C LYS A 175 26.15 -17.91 -6.77
N LYS A 176 25.84 -17.89 -8.08
CA LYS A 176 26.60 -18.64 -9.09
C LYS A 176 28.03 -18.12 -9.23
N GLU A 177 28.22 -16.80 -9.23
CA GLU A 177 29.55 -16.17 -9.31
C GLU A 177 30.42 -16.50 -8.09
N GLN A 178 29.87 -16.46 -6.87
CA GLN A 178 30.58 -16.89 -5.66
C GLN A 178 30.98 -18.37 -5.69
N GLN A 179 30.17 -19.25 -6.31
CA GLN A 179 30.53 -20.65 -6.48
C GLN A 179 31.55 -20.90 -7.59
N ILE A 180 31.72 -19.98 -8.56
CA ILE A 180 32.71 -20.12 -9.63
C ILE A 180 34.07 -19.58 -9.19
N ILE A 181 34.13 -18.47 -8.45
CA ILE A 181 35.40 -17.79 -8.11
C ILE A 181 36.10 -18.41 -6.89
N LEU A 182 35.37 -18.82 -5.85
CA LEU A 182 35.96 -19.41 -4.64
C LEU A 182 36.69 -20.76 -4.83
N PRO A 183 36.25 -21.71 -5.69
CA PRO A 183 36.95 -22.98 -5.84
C PRO A 183 38.28 -22.85 -6.59
N GLU A 184 38.42 -21.92 -7.54
CA GLU A 184 39.69 -21.75 -8.28
C GLU A 184 40.78 -21.14 -7.39
N ILE A 185 40.43 -20.11 -6.60
CA ILE A 185 41.35 -19.46 -5.66
C ILE A 185 41.79 -20.44 -4.55
N LYS A 186 40.83 -21.19 -3.97
CA LYS A 186 41.17 -22.17 -2.93
C LYS A 186 42.06 -23.29 -3.44
N LEU A 187 41.89 -23.75 -4.69
CA LEU A 187 42.73 -24.80 -5.24
C LEU A 187 44.16 -24.31 -5.51
N HIS A 188 44.32 -23.08 -6.01
CA HIS A 188 45.63 -22.50 -6.27
C HIS A 188 46.42 -22.20 -4.97
N ASP A 189 45.74 -21.77 -3.91
CA ASP A 189 46.37 -21.54 -2.61
C ASP A 189 46.75 -22.86 -1.91
N ILE A 190 45.90 -23.89 -1.99
CA ILE A 190 46.18 -25.20 -1.40
C ILE A 190 47.36 -25.88 -2.11
N SER A 191 47.50 -25.76 -3.43
CA SER A 191 48.67 -26.27 -4.14
C SER A 191 49.95 -25.57 -3.67
N ASN A 192 49.95 -24.23 -3.60
CA ASN A 192 51.09 -23.44 -3.13
C ASN A 192 51.49 -23.74 -1.68
N ILE A 193 50.53 -24.01 -0.79
CA ILE A 193 50.82 -24.38 0.61
C ILE A 193 51.38 -25.81 0.69
N LYS A 194 50.87 -26.73 -0.12
CA LYS A 194 51.35 -28.12 -0.16
C LYS A 194 52.77 -28.20 -0.68
N ASP A 195 53.11 -27.38 -1.68
CA ASP A 195 54.47 -27.26 -2.19
C ASP A 195 55.43 -26.69 -1.13
N ARG A 196 55.04 -25.63 -0.42
CA ARG A 196 55.84 -25.06 0.70
C ARG A 196 56.04 -26.04 1.87
N LYS A 197 55.00 -26.74 2.31
CA LYS A 197 55.11 -27.74 3.40
C LYS A 197 55.98 -28.94 2.99
N SER A 198 55.98 -29.31 1.72
CA SER A 198 56.87 -30.36 1.20
C SER A 198 58.33 -29.91 1.27
N GLN A 199 58.60 -28.63 1.01
CA GLN A 199 59.93 -28.03 1.11
C GLN A 199 60.42 -27.91 2.57
N ASP A 200 59.56 -27.49 3.50
CA ASP A 200 59.90 -27.39 4.92
C ASP A 200 60.14 -28.75 5.60
N ARG A 201 59.43 -29.80 5.16
CA ARG A 201 59.60 -31.16 5.70
C ARG A 201 60.94 -31.79 5.32
N VAL A 202 61.54 -31.38 4.20
CA VAL A 202 62.90 -31.80 3.81
C VAL A 202 63.96 -31.05 4.63
N GLN A 203 63.68 -29.80 5.02
CA GLN A 203 64.65 -28.96 5.73
C GLN A 203 64.68 -29.18 7.26
N ASN A 204 63.56 -29.55 7.91
CA ASN A 204 63.53 -29.71 9.38
C ASN A 204 62.45 -30.70 9.91
N PRO A 205 62.80 -31.98 10.15
CA PRO A 205 61.81 -33.04 10.45
C PRO A 205 61.27 -33.12 11.89
N SER A 206 61.78 -32.37 12.87
CA SER A 206 61.54 -32.62 14.31
C SER A 206 60.55 -31.68 15.04
N LYS A 207 59.79 -30.82 14.35
CA LYS A 207 58.98 -29.74 14.99
C LYS A 207 57.46 -29.97 15.09
N VAL A 208 56.90 -31.11 14.66
CA VAL A 208 55.45 -31.21 14.37
C VAL A 208 54.57 -31.79 15.51
N GLU A 209 55.12 -32.39 16.57
CA GLU A 209 54.34 -33.35 17.39
C GLU A 209 53.84 -32.88 18.78
N SER A 210 53.90 -31.59 19.17
CA SER A 210 53.73 -31.23 20.60
C SER A 210 52.69 -30.16 20.98
N ILE A 211 51.60 -29.95 20.23
CA ILE A 211 50.55 -29.00 20.66
C ILE A 211 49.14 -29.60 20.53
N GLU A 212 48.70 -30.34 21.56
CA GLU A 212 47.30 -30.40 21.99
C GLU A 212 47.25 -31.13 23.33
N ILE A 213 46.99 -30.44 24.46
CA ILE A 213 46.11 -30.79 25.61
C ILE A 213 46.29 -29.67 26.67
N ILE A 214 45.34 -28.74 26.81
CA ILE A 214 45.08 -28.00 28.08
C ILE A 214 43.56 -27.84 28.24
N ASP A 215 43.04 -28.35 29.36
CA ASP A 215 41.63 -28.45 29.79
C ASP A 215 41.15 -27.14 30.49
N PRO A 216 39.91 -26.63 30.29
CA PRO A 216 39.48 -25.36 30.85
C PRO A 216 38.57 -25.56 32.08
N ASP A 217 39.15 -25.64 33.28
CA ASP A 217 38.40 -25.47 34.53
C ASP A 217 39.18 -24.59 35.54
N GLN A 218 38.94 -23.28 35.48
CA GLN A 218 39.09 -22.34 36.60
C GLN A 218 38.34 -21.03 36.29
N GLY A 219 37.11 -20.90 36.80
CA GLY A 219 36.44 -19.62 36.97
C GLY A 219 36.48 -19.20 38.43
N GLN A 220 37.04 -18.03 38.76
CA GLN A 220 36.67 -17.29 39.96
C GLN A 220 36.97 -15.79 39.87
N ALA A 221 35.99 -15.02 40.33
CA ALA A 221 35.88 -13.57 40.32
C ALA A 221 36.57 -12.88 41.50
N ARG A 222 37.02 -11.61 41.34
CA ARG A 222 37.01 -10.58 42.41
C ARG A 222 36.77 -9.18 41.85
N ARG A 223 36.23 -8.34 42.75
CA ARG A 223 35.38 -7.16 42.59
C ARG A 223 36.07 -5.93 43.19
N GLY A 224 35.69 -4.72 42.74
CA GLY A 224 35.95 -3.42 43.40
C GLY A 224 36.79 -2.48 42.53
N THR A 225 36.64 -1.16 42.47
CA THR A 225 35.68 -0.14 42.96
C THR A 225 36.31 1.19 42.49
N ASP A 226 35.48 2.15 42.10
CA ASP A 226 35.71 3.60 42.14
C ASP A 226 36.83 4.23 41.28
N LEU A 227 36.45 5.20 40.44
CA LEU A 227 36.95 6.59 40.43
C LEU A 227 36.34 7.36 39.23
N VAL A 228 35.43 8.29 39.53
CA VAL A 228 35.12 9.47 38.71
C VAL A 228 35.76 10.66 39.44
N PRO A 229 36.40 11.62 38.73
CA PRO A 229 35.86 12.98 38.76
C PRO A 229 36.06 13.86 37.49
N SER A 230 35.11 14.80 37.34
CA SER A 230 35.15 16.19 36.81
C SER A 230 35.87 16.51 35.49
N GLU A 231 35.22 16.99 34.42
CA GLU A 231 34.47 18.26 34.20
C GLU A 231 35.36 19.50 34.00
N ASP A 232 35.46 19.99 32.76
CA ASP A 232 35.44 21.41 32.34
C ASP A 232 35.41 21.47 30.78
N ARG A 233 34.42 22.10 30.12
CA ARG A 233 34.31 23.55 29.76
C ARG A 233 35.42 23.95 28.75
N ILE A 234 35.21 24.47 27.53
CA ILE A 234 34.42 25.61 27.02
C ILE A 234 34.41 25.57 25.46
N THR A 235 33.39 26.24 24.90
CA THR A 235 33.13 26.76 23.53
C THR A 235 34.36 27.18 22.69
N GLU A 236 34.36 27.17 21.36
CA GLU A 236 33.74 28.10 20.39
C GLU A 236 34.03 27.51 18.98
N ASP A 237 33.04 27.44 18.10
CA ASP A 237 32.84 28.32 16.94
C ASP A 237 33.80 28.06 15.76
N VAL A 238 33.22 27.81 14.58
CA VAL A 238 33.57 28.42 13.29
C VAL A 238 32.61 27.82 12.25
N ALA A 239 31.92 28.76 11.62
CA ALA A 239 30.94 28.61 10.58
C ALA A 239 31.52 28.19 9.21
N GLU A 240 30.57 27.83 8.34
CA GLU A 240 30.51 28.12 6.91
C GLU A 240 31.30 27.31 5.87
N THR A 241 30.66 27.27 4.69
CA THR A 241 31.14 26.95 3.32
C THR A 241 31.39 25.46 3.03
N GLU A 242 30.91 24.79 1.98
CA GLU A 242 30.29 25.11 0.66
C GLU A 242 29.48 23.87 0.21
N LEU A 243 28.30 23.96 -0.41
CA LEU A 243 28.02 24.27 -1.82
C LEU A 243 28.73 23.35 -2.83
N ILE A 244 28.13 22.20 -3.20
CA ILE A 244 28.37 21.56 -4.51
C ILE A 244 27.06 20.90 -5.00
N VAL A 245 26.49 21.56 -6.02
CA VAL A 245 25.77 21.08 -7.23
C VAL A 245 24.88 19.83 -7.10
#